data_AF-A0A5N7ZHQ9-F1
#
_entry.id   AF-A0A5N7ZHQ9-F1
#
_cell.length_a   1.000
_cell.length_b   1.000
_cell.length_c   1.000
_cell.angle_alpha   90.00
_cell.angle_beta   90.00
_cell.angle_gamma   90.00
#
_symmetry.space_group_name_H-M   'P 1'
#
loop_
_entity.id
_entity.type
_entity.pdbx_description
1 polymer ?
#
loop_
_entity_poly.entity_id
_entity_poly.type
_entity_poly.pdbx_seq_one_letter_code
_entity_poly.pdbx_strand_id
1 'polypeptide(L)'
;SGDITMTGNRKEVMIIRQYPHGTEMHTINLTDAKAMQSPYYYIQPNDYIYVKPLKQKSWGTGTTGTQTVATIITAMSLVTTTFLLFKNL
;
A
#
# COMPACT_ATOMS: atom_id res chain seq x y z
N SER A 1 10.42 5.59 13.89
CA SER A 1 9.82 6.02 12.61
C SER A 1 10.82 6.01 11.46
N GLY A 2 11.58 4.93 11.28
CA GLY A 2 12.62 4.86 10.23
C GLY A 2 12.67 3.52 9.50
N ASP A 3 11.62 2.71 9.65
CA ASP A 3 11.50 1.44 8.93
C ASP A 3 10.55 1.60 7.74
N ILE A 4 10.76 0.78 6.72
CA ILE A 4 9.89 0.66 5.56
C ILE A 4 8.52 0.21 6.04
N THR A 5 7.49 0.97 5.69
CA THR A 5 6.09 0.65 6.04
C THR A 5 5.74 -0.78 5.61
N MET A 6 4.79 -1.41 6.29
CA MET A 6 4.35 -2.77 5.95
C MET A 6 3.78 -2.87 4.52
N THR A 7 3.38 -1.73 3.94
CA THR A 7 2.92 -1.58 2.56
C THR A 7 4.05 -1.38 1.55
N GLY A 8 5.30 -1.18 1.98
CA GLY A 8 6.46 -0.97 1.11
C GLY A 8 7.09 -2.28 0.63
N ASN A 9 7.43 -2.35 -0.66
CA ASN A 9 8.08 -3.51 -1.25
C ASN A 9 9.59 -3.52 -0.96
N ARG A 10 9.97 -4.18 0.13
CA ARG A 10 11.38 -4.36 0.54
C ARG A 10 12.23 -5.12 -0.49
N LYS A 11 11.60 -5.81 -1.46
CA LYS A 11 12.30 -6.51 -2.55
C LYS A 11 12.70 -5.60 -3.71
N GLU A 12 12.04 -4.45 -3.84
CA GLU A 12 12.27 -3.50 -4.92
C GLU A 12 12.51 -2.10 -4.35
N VAL A 13 13.65 -1.93 -3.69
CA VAL A 13 14.10 -0.61 -3.24
C VAL A 13 14.97 0.00 -4.33
N MET A 14 14.53 1.13 -4.87
CA MET A 14 15.25 1.84 -5.92
C MET A 14 16.08 2.96 -5.30
N ILE A 15 17.36 2.99 -5.63
CA ILE A 15 18.32 4.02 -5.25
C ILE A 15 18.62 4.82 -6.51
N ILE A 16 18.30 6.11 -6.47
CA ILE A 16 18.55 7.05 -7.56
C ILE A 16 19.76 7.88 -7.13
N ARG A 17 20.87 7.72 -7.85
CA ARG A 17 22.13 8.39 -7.56
C ARG A 17 22.52 9.34 -8.69
N GLN A 18 22.92 10.54 -8.33
CA GLN A 18 23.44 11.52 -9.28
C GLN A 18 24.95 11.38 -9.39
N TYR A 19 25.42 11.19 -10.62
CA TYR A 19 26.82 11.19 -11.00
C TYR A 19 27.12 12.37 -11.92
N PRO A 20 28.40 12.75 -12.10
CA PRO A 20 28.79 13.84 -13.01
C PRO A 20 28.31 13.65 -14.45
N HIS A 21 28.13 12.41 -14.89
CA HIS A 21 27.66 12.06 -16.24
C HIS A 21 26.14 11.85 -16.36
N GLY A 22 25.39 11.89 -15.25
CA GLY A 22 23.94 11.69 -15.27
C GLY A 22 23.36 11.06 -14.01
N THR A 23 22.07 10.73 -14.06
CA THR A 23 21.38 10.05 -12.96
C THR A 23 21.27 8.56 -13.27
N GLU A 24 21.70 7.71 -12.34
CA GLU A 24 21.55 6.26 -12.45
C GLU A 24 20.57 5.73 -11.41
N MET A 25 19.82 4.70 -11.80
CA MET A 25 18.81 4.05 -10.96
C MET A 25 19.20 2.60 -10.71
N HIS A 26 19.39 2.26 -9.44
CA HIS A 26 19.83 0.94 -8.99
C HIS A 26 18.74 0.32 -8.14
N THR A 27 18.31 -0.90 -8.45
CA THR A 27 17.32 -1.62 -7.63
C THR A 27 18.00 -2.66 -6.76
N ILE A 28 17.75 -2.60 -5.46
CA ILE A 28 18.27 -3.55 -4.48
C ILE A 28 17.12 -4.27 -3.77
N ASN A 29 17.33 -5.56 -3.49
CA ASN A 29 16.41 -6.37 -2.71
C ASN A 29 16.92 -6.49 -1.28
N LEU A 30 16.35 -5.70 -0.36
CA LEU A 30 16.75 -5.70 1.05
C LEU A 30 16.36 -6.97 1.83
N THR A 31 15.60 -7.89 1.23
CA THR A 31 15.24 -9.17 1.87
C THR A 31 16.30 -10.25 1.69
N ASP A 32 17.27 -10.05 0.79
CA ASP A 32 18.36 -10.97 0.54
C ASP A 32 19.64 -10.48 1.25
N ALA A 33 20.38 -11.39 1.89
CA ALA A 33 21.69 -11.11 2.49
C ALA A 33 22.69 -10.58 1.44
N LYS A 34 22.51 -10.93 0.15
CA LYS A 34 23.30 -10.38 -0.95
C LYS A 34 23.20 -8.86 -1.09
N ALA A 35 22.15 -8.23 -0.56
CA ALA A 35 22.04 -6.78 -0.55
C ALA A 35 23.24 -6.12 0.15
N MET A 36 23.77 -6.75 1.19
CA MET A 36 24.93 -6.24 1.93
C MET A 36 26.23 -6.29 1.11
N GLN A 37 26.29 -7.14 0.09
CA GLN A 37 27.44 -7.26 -0.82
C GLN A 37 27.31 -6.31 -2.01
N SER A 38 26.17 -5.63 -2.16
CA SER A 38 25.96 -4.68 -3.25
C SER A 38 26.80 -3.42 -3.04
N PRO A 39 27.43 -2.86 -4.09
CA PRO A 39 28.10 -1.57 -4.01
C PRO A 39 27.13 -0.40 -3.71
N TYR A 40 25.83 -0.65 -3.79
CA TYR A 40 24.76 0.32 -3.50
C TYR A 40 24.15 0.13 -2.10
N TYR A 41 24.73 -0.73 -1.25
CA TYR A 41 24.27 -0.90 0.12
C TYR A 41 24.52 0.36 0.97
N TYR A 42 25.64 1.04 0.73
CA TYR A 42 25.98 2.28 1.41
C TYR A 42 25.42 3.49 0.66
N ILE A 43 24.75 4.35 1.42
CA ILE A 43 24.12 5.57 0.94
C ILE A 43 25.22 6.64 0.75
N GLN A 44 25.18 7.32 -0.38
CA GLN A 44 26.03 8.46 -0.70
C GLN A 44 25.26 9.79 -0.55
N PRO A 45 25.95 10.92 -0.41
CA PRO A 45 25.30 12.23 -0.40
C PRO A 45 24.44 12.41 -1.66
N ASN A 46 23.23 12.95 -1.48
CA ASN A 46 22.25 13.19 -2.54
C ASN A 46 21.63 11.93 -3.19
N ASP A 47 21.77 10.76 -2.57
CA ASP A 47 21.00 9.58 -2.97
C ASP A 47 19.51 9.76 -2.62
N TYR A 48 18.65 9.47 -3.59
CA TYR A 48 17.21 9.37 -3.38
C TYR A 48 16.80 7.90 -3.26
N ILE A 49 16.18 7.55 -2.14
CA ILE A 49 15.70 6.19 -1.88
C ILE A 49 14.19 6.15 -2.13
N TYR A 50 13.79 5.40 -3.14
CA TYR A 50 12.40 5.19 -3.49
C TYR A 50 12.01 3.74 -3.25
N VAL A 51 11.13 3.51 -2.28
CA VAL A 51 10.55 2.20 -2.02
C VAL A 51 9.21 2.13 -2.74
N LYS A 52 9.13 1.27 -3.77
CA LYS A 52 7.83 1.03 -4.42
C LYS A 52 6.86 0.46 -3.40
N PRO A 53 5.60 0.91 -3.36
CA PRO A 53 4.60 0.20 -2.59
C PRO A 53 4.50 -1.23 -3.13
N LEU A 54 4.24 -2.20 -2.25
CA LEU A 54 3.79 -3.51 -2.68
C LEU A 54 2.62 -3.29 -3.63
N LYS A 55 2.55 -4.10 -4.69
CA LYS A 55 1.31 -4.22 -5.46
C LYS A 55 0.30 -4.80 -4.47
N GLN A 56 -0.35 -3.93 -3.70
CA GLN A 56 -1.55 -4.24 -2.98
C GLN A 56 -2.50 -4.59 -4.11
N LYS A 57 -2.57 -5.90 -4.38
CA LYS A 57 -3.50 -6.46 -5.35
C LYS A 57 -4.80 -5.77 -4.98
N SER A 58 -5.36 -4.96 -5.87
CA SER A 58 -6.68 -4.33 -5.66
C SER A 58 -7.79 -5.41 -5.69
N TRP A 59 -7.46 -6.62 -5.27
CA TRP A 59 -8.33 -7.72 -4.95
C TRP A 59 -8.88 -7.46 -3.56
N GLY A 60 -9.73 -6.44 -3.47
CA GLY A 60 -10.38 -6.06 -2.24
C GLY A 60 -9.91 -4.71 -1.74
N THR A 61 -10.51 -3.66 -2.29
CA THR A 61 -10.95 -2.52 -1.47
C THR A 61 -11.88 -3.07 -0.38
N GLY A 62 -11.27 -3.68 0.64
CA GLY A 62 -11.85 -4.43 1.76
C GLY A 62 -12.68 -3.60 2.74
N THR A 63 -13.27 -2.51 2.26
CA THR A 63 -14.34 -1.77 2.92
C THR A 63 -15.68 -2.09 2.26
N THR A 64 -15.73 -2.41 0.96
CA THR A 64 -16.99 -2.55 0.23
C THR A 64 -17.71 -3.86 0.55
N GLY A 65 -17.02 -4.98 0.82
CA GLY A 65 -17.72 -6.25 1.10
C GLY A 65 -18.65 -6.19 2.32
N THR A 66 -18.12 -5.78 3.47
CA THR A 66 -18.90 -5.66 4.71
C THR A 66 -19.72 -4.37 4.77
N GLN A 67 -19.24 -3.24 4.23
CA GLN A 67 -20.06 -2.01 4.18
C GLN A 67 -21.21 -2.14 3.19
N THR A 68 -21.06 -2.81 2.03
CA THR A 68 -22.18 -3.03 1.10
C THR A 68 -23.22 -3.93 1.75
N VAL A 69 -22.81 -5.01 2.42
CA VAL A 69 -23.73 -5.88 3.17
C VAL A 69 -24.43 -5.08 4.28
N ALA A 70 -23.69 -4.30 5.08
CA ALA A 70 -24.26 -3.46 6.13
C ALA A 70 -25.21 -2.37 5.57
N THR A 71 -24.89 -1.78 4.42
CA THR A 71 -25.72 -0.76 3.76
C THR A 71 -27.03 -1.37 3.26
N ILE A 72 -26.97 -2.58 2.67
CA ILE A 72 -28.17 -3.31 2.22
C ILE A 72 -29.06 -3.67 3.42
N ILE A 73 -28.47 -4.19 4.50
CA ILE A 73 -29.22 -4.54 5.72
C ILE A 73 -29.86 -3.30 6.35
N THR A 74 -29.14 -2.18 6.39
CA THR A 74 -29.65 -0.91 6.94
C THR A 74 -30.81 -0.37 6.09
N ALA A 75 -30.68 -0.39 4.76
CA ALA A 75 -31.74 0.02 3.85
C ALA A 75 -33.01 -0.85 3.99
N MET A 76 -32.84 -2.18 4.06
CA MET A 76 -33.96 -3.12 4.29
C MET A 76 -34.65 -2.88 5.64
N SER A 77 -33.87 -2.60 6.69
CA SER A 77 -34.38 -2.33 8.03
C SER A 77 -35.20 -1.03 8.09
N LEU A 78 -34.74 0.02 7.40
CA LEU A 78 -35.46 1.29 7.25
C LEU A 78 -36.80 1.11 6.54
N VAL A 79 -36.83 0.39 5.42
CA VAL A 79 -38.05 0.10 4.66
C VAL A 79 -39.05 -0.72 5.50
N THR A 80 -38.56 -1.75 6.19
CA THR A 80 -39.42 -2.60 7.02
C THR A 80 -40.01 -1.82 8.20
N THR A 81 -39.21 -0.99 8.86
CA THR A 81 -39.66 -0.18 10.01
C THR A 81 -40.71 0.85 9.59
N THR A 82 -40.48 1.56 8.49
CA THR A 82 -41.46 2.51 7.95
C THR A 82 -42.76 1.82 7.54
N PHE A 83 -42.68 0.67 6.86
CA PHE A 83 -43.88 -0.11 6.50
C PHE A 83 -44.67 -0.58 7.73
N LEU A 84 -43.99 -1.07 8.77
CA LEU A 84 -44.64 -1.52 10.01
C LEU A 84 -45.34 -0.37 10.73
N LEU A 85 -44.75 0.82 10.78
CA LEU A 85 -45.38 2.01 11.38
C LEU A 85 -46.65 2.41 10.65
N PHE A 86 -46.66 2.40 9.31
CA PHE A 86 -47.87 2.70 8.53
C PHE A 86 -48.95 1.62 8.64
N LYS A 87 -48.60 0.35 8.89
CA LYS A 87 -49.57 -0.72 9.07
C LYS A 87 -50.20 -0.74 10.47
N ASN A 88 -49.52 -0.14 11.46
CA ASN A 88 -49.95 -0.07 12.86
C ASN A 88 -50.60 1.29 13.22
N LEU A 89 -50.67 2.22 12.26
CA LEU A 89 -51.53 3.41 12.28
C LEU A 89 -52.88 3.07 11.63
#